data_AF-F8C7L8-F1
#
_entry.id   AF-F8C7L8-F1
#
_cell.length_a   1.000
_cell.length_b   1.000
_cell.length_c   1.000
_cell.angle_alpha   90.00
_cell.angle_beta   90.00
_cell.angle_gamma   90.00
#
_symmetry.space_group_name_H-M   'P 1'
#
loop_
_entity.id
_entity.type
_entity.pdbx_description
1 polymer ?
#
loop_
_entity_poly.entity_id
_entity_poly.type
_entity_poly.pdbx_seq_one_letter_code
_entity_poly.pdbx_strand_id
1 'polypeptide(L)'
;MDVLVDGKRFDALQVGARVLWEIKTDQFDTYSLFLRDQVARDHVEEMREERGIAAACGYGFVFGVSSAAHKKALLELAPGLESIIVVTGCKR
;
A
#
# COMPACT_ATOMS: atom_id res chain seq x y z
N MET A 1 8.28 -4.34 11.83
CA MET A 1 7.89 -4.08 13.22
C MET A 1 7.01 -2.88 13.15
N ASP A 2 5.78 -3.04 13.61
CA ASP A 2 4.76 -2.04 13.38
C ASP A 2 5.07 -0.77 14.18
N VAL A 3 4.66 0.36 13.63
CA VAL A 3 4.84 1.69 14.23
C VAL A 3 3.50 2.40 14.28
N LEU A 4 3.26 3.17 15.34
CA LEU A 4 2.05 3.97 15.50
C LEU A 4 2.37 5.44 15.18
N VAL A 5 1.71 6.00 14.17
CA VAL A 5 1.83 7.39 13.76
C VAL A 5 0.44 7.97 13.61
N ASP A 6 0.15 9.05 14.35
CA ASP A 6 -1.17 9.71 14.37
C ASP A 6 -2.34 8.74 14.62
N GLY A 7 -2.15 7.76 15.51
CA GLY A 7 -3.14 6.73 15.81
C GLY A 7 -3.27 5.61 14.77
N LYS A 8 -2.60 5.69 13.62
CA LYS A 8 -2.56 4.63 12.60
C LYS A 8 -1.33 3.74 12.78
N ARG A 9 -1.54 2.42 12.70
CA ARG A 9 -0.46 1.41 12.66
C ARG A 9 -0.01 1.19 11.22
N PHE A 10 1.29 1.30 11.01
CA PHE A 10 2.00 0.96 9.78
C PHE A 10 2.91 -0.24 10.05
N ASP A 11 3.16 -1.09 9.06
CA ASP A 11 3.94 -2.33 9.21
C ASP A 11 5.44 -2.11 9.47
N ALA A 12 5.98 -0.98 8.98
CA ALA A 12 7.36 -0.60 9.25
C ALA A 12 7.65 0.90 9.10
N LEU A 13 8.71 1.34 9.79
CA LEU A 13 9.39 2.61 9.55
C LEU A 13 10.80 2.34 9.06
N GLN A 14 11.12 2.83 7.86
CA GLN A 14 12.49 2.90 7.37
C GLN A 14 13.17 4.17 7.91
N VAL A 15 13.82 4.04 9.07
CA VAL A 15 14.35 5.18 9.86
C VAL A 15 15.25 6.11 9.05
N GLY A 16 16.22 5.58 8.30
CA GLY A 16 17.18 6.38 7.54
C GLY A 16 16.57 7.19 6.38
N ALA A 17 15.41 6.76 5.86
CA ALA A 17 14.69 7.44 4.78
C ALA A 17 13.46 8.21 5.28
N ARG A 18 13.07 8.03 6.56
CA ARG A 18 11.80 8.51 7.14
C ARG A 18 10.59 8.12 6.26
N VAL A 19 10.52 6.85 5.87
CA VAL A 19 9.43 6.30 5.05
C VAL A 19 8.63 5.29 5.87
N LEU A 20 7.32 5.48 5.94
CA LEU A 20 6.38 4.50 6.49
C LEU A 20 5.97 3.49 5.42
N TRP A 21 5.79 2.25 5.83
CA TRP A 21 5.42 1.14 4.96
C TRP A 21 4.12 0.50 5.42
N GLU A 22 3.23 0.26 4.47
CA GLU A 22 2.08 -0.64 4.59
C GLU A 22 2.27 -1.77 3.57
N ILE A 23 2.09 -3.04 3.96
CA ILE A 23 2.37 -4.22 3.14
C ILE A 23 1.14 -5.11 3.06
N LYS A 24 0.62 -5.22 1.84
CA LYS A 24 -0.48 -6.12 1.49
C LYS A 24 0.04 -7.47 1.03
N THR A 25 -0.29 -8.50 1.80
CA THR A 25 0.11 -9.91 1.56
C THR A 25 -0.94 -10.72 0.82
N ASP A 26 -1.95 -10.08 0.24
CA ASP A 26 -3.07 -10.75 -0.44
C ASP A 26 -2.60 -11.71 -1.51
N GLN A 27 -3.29 -12.83 -1.65
CA GLN A 27 -3.12 -13.73 -2.79
C GLN A 27 -3.91 -13.19 -4.00
N PHE A 28 -3.69 -11.93 -4.36
CA PHE A 28 -4.51 -11.17 -5.33
C PHE A 28 -4.70 -11.92 -6.66
N ASP A 29 -3.68 -12.64 -7.11
CA ASP A 29 -3.69 -13.43 -8.34
C ASP A 29 -4.67 -14.62 -8.29
N THR A 30 -5.12 -15.07 -7.13
CA THR A 30 -6.09 -16.18 -7.00
C THR A 30 -7.53 -15.70 -6.98
N TYR A 31 -7.76 -14.38 -6.86
CA TYR A 31 -9.10 -13.80 -6.76
C TYR A 31 -9.81 -13.79 -8.12
N SER A 32 -11.14 -13.89 -8.07
CA SER A 32 -12.01 -13.60 -9.21
C SER A 32 -11.87 -12.15 -9.64
N LEU A 33 -12.20 -11.84 -10.90
CA LEU A 33 -12.11 -10.47 -11.41
C LEU A 33 -12.93 -9.48 -10.58
N PHE A 34 -14.12 -9.89 -10.13
CA PHE A 34 -14.97 -9.08 -9.25
C PHE A 34 -14.28 -8.76 -7.92
N LEU A 35 -13.66 -9.75 -7.27
CA LEU A 35 -12.95 -9.53 -6.01
C LEU A 35 -11.68 -8.69 -6.20
N ARG A 36 -10.94 -8.89 -7.29
CA ARG A 36 -9.76 -8.05 -7.61
C ARG A 36 -10.13 -6.58 -7.74
N ASP A 37 -11.23 -6.30 -8.42
CA ASP A 37 -11.73 -4.95 -8.65
C ASP A 37 -12.20 -4.27 -7.35
N GLN A 38 -12.90 -5.02 -6.48
CA GLN A 38 -13.29 -4.53 -5.16
C GLN A 38 -12.06 -4.25 -4.27
N VAL A 39 -11.16 -5.22 -4.15
CA VAL A 39 -9.95 -5.10 -3.32
C VAL A 39 -9.07 -3.95 -3.80
N ALA A 40 -8.91 -3.78 -5.12
CA ALA A 40 -8.11 -2.68 -5.67
C ALA A 40 -8.72 -1.31 -5.33
N ARG A 41 -10.05 -1.15 -5.36
CA ARG A 41 -10.70 0.09 -4.93
C ARG A 41 -10.47 0.38 -3.45
N ASP A 42 -10.69 -0.63 -2.61
CA ASP A 42 -10.54 -0.48 -1.16
C ASP A 42 -9.10 -0.09 -0.80
N HIS A 43 -8.11 -0.74 -1.42
CA HIS A 43 -6.69 -0.41 -1.22
C HIS A 43 -6.28 0.95 -1.79
N VAL A 44 -6.91 1.45 -2.86
CA VAL A 44 -6.64 2.81 -3.34
C VAL A 44 -7.10 3.85 -2.33
N GLU A 45 -8.27 3.67 -1.71
CA GLU A 45 -8.78 4.58 -0.70
C GLU A 45 -7.93 4.53 0.57
N GLU A 46 -7.59 3.33 1.05
CA GLU A 46 -6.68 3.13 2.19
C GLU A 46 -5.31 3.80 1.95
N MET A 47 -4.72 3.57 0.77
CA MET A 47 -3.44 4.16 0.40
C MET A 47 -3.47 5.70 0.38
N ARG A 48 -4.58 6.31 -0.02
CA ARG A 48 -4.75 7.78 -0.02
C ARG A 48 -4.80 8.33 1.40
N GLU A 49 -5.58 7.70 2.26
CA GLU A 49 -5.71 8.09 3.67
C GLU A 49 -4.37 7.97 4.39
N GLU A 50 -3.72 6.81 4.29
CA GLU A 50 -2.45 6.51 4.95
C GLU A 50 -1.31 7.41 4.46
N ARG A 51 -1.25 7.66 3.15
CA ARG A 51 -0.30 8.64 2.58
C ARG A 51 -0.55 10.03 3.16
N GLY A 52 -1.80 10.42 3.35
CA GLY A 52 -2.18 11.69 3.97
C GLY A 52 -1.66 11.80 5.40
N ILE A 53 -1.86 10.77 6.21
CA ILE A 53 -1.36 10.68 7.59
C ILE A 53 0.17 10.77 7.62
N ALA A 54 0.85 9.97 6.78
CA ALA A 54 2.30 9.99 6.68
C ALA A 54 2.82 11.38 6.31
N ALA A 55 2.22 12.02 5.31
CA ALA A 55 2.61 13.35 4.85
C ALA A 55 2.38 14.43 5.93
N ALA A 56 1.26 14.39 6.65
CA ALA A 56 0.98 15.32 7.74
C ALA A 56 2.01 15.22 8.88
N CYS A 57 2.56 14.03 9.11
CA CYS A 57 3.62 13.79 10.09
C CYS A 57 5.06 13.94 9.54
N GLY A 58 5.22 14.36 8.28
CA GLY A 58 6.53 14.57 7.66
C GLY A 58 7.29 13.28 7.31
N TYR A 59 6.56 12.21 6.98
CA TYR A 59 7.10 10.95 6.48
C TYR A 59 6.82 10.78 4.98
N GLY A 60 7.72 10.10 4.28
CA GLY A 60 7.39 9.44 3.03
C GLY A 60 6.53 8.21 3.26
N PHE A 61 5.94 7.67 2.20
CA PHE A 61 5.03 6.52 2.29
C PHE A 61 5.25 5.55 1.13
N VAL A 62 5.25 4.26 1.43
CA VAL A 62 5.33 3.17 0.46
C VAL A 62 4.24 2.15 0.76
N PHE A 63 3.51 1.78 -0.29
CA PHE A 63 2.50 0.73 -0.27
C PHE A 63 3.04 -0.50 -1.00
N GLY A 64 3.36 -1.53 -0.22
CA GLY A 64 3.87 -2.81 -0.69
C GLY A 64 2.75 -3.75 -1.10
N VAL A 65 2.82 -4.34 -2.28
CA VAL A 65 1.89 -5.39 -2.73
C VAL A 65 2.63 -6.68 -3.06
N SER A 66 1.95 -7.81 -2.86
CA SER A 66 2.48 -9.15 -3.07
C SER A 66 2.79 -9.49 -4.54
N SER A 67 2.13 -8.84 -5.52
CA SER A 67 2.27 -9.18 -6.93
C SER A 67 2.16 -8.02 -7.91
N ALA A 68 2.70 -8.22 -9.11
CA ALA A 68 2.63 -7.26 -10.21
C ALA A 68 1.20 -7.06 -10.72
N ALA A 69 0.35 -8.09 -10.68
CA ALA A 69 -1.05 -7.97 -11.06
C ALA A 69 -1.81 -7.04 -10.11
N HIS A 70 -1.53 -7.15 -8.80
CA HIS A 70 -2.09 -6.24 -7.81
C HIS A 70 -1.63 -4.80 -8.05
N LYS A 71 -0.32 -4.57 -8.25
CA LYS A 71 0.19 -3.24 -8.60
C LYS A 71 -0.51 -2.68 -9.84
N LYS A 72 -0.66 -3.48 -10.89
CA LYS A 72 -1.32 -3.05 -12.14
C LYS A 72 -2.76 -2.61 -11.89
N ALA A 73 -3.55 -3.39 -11.14
CA ALA A 73 -4.94 -3.04 -10.83
C ALA A 73 -5.05 -1.71 -10.05
N LEU A 74 -4.14 -1.46 -9.12
CA LEU A 74 -4.09 -0.18 -8.39
C LEU A 74 -3.75 0.99 -9.32
N LEU A 75 -2.84 0.81 -10.27
CA LEU A 75 -2.45 1.85 -11.23
C LEU A 75 -3.54 2.17 -12.26
N GLU A 76 -4.37 1.20 -12.61
CA GLU A 76 -5.53 1.44 -13.48
C GLU A 76 -6.56 2.37 -12.82
N LEU A 77 -6.74 2.26 -11.49
CA LEU A 77 -7.64 3.10 -10.72
C LEU A 77 -7.01 4.43 -10.27
N ALA A 78 -5.70 4.43 -9.99
CA ALA A 78 -4.99 5.56 -9.41
C ALA A 78 -3.56 5.71 -10.01
N PRO A 79 -3.43 6.11 -11.29
CA PRO A 79 -2.14 6.19 -11.97
C PRO A 79 -1.17 7.19 -11.30
N GLY A 80 -1.71 8.23 -10.63
CA GLY A 80 -0.90 9.22 -9.90
C GLY A 80 -0.23 8.70 -8.62
N LEU A 81 -0.45 7.44 -8.23
CA LEU A 81 0.16 6.82 -7.05
C LEU A 81 1.33 5.89 -7.40
N GLU A 82 1.76 5.83 -8.66
CA GLU A 82 2.78 4.87 -9.09
C GLU A 82 4.08 4.90 -8.29
N SER A 83 4.55 6.09 -7.94
CA SER A 83 5.83 6.27 -7.25
C SER A 83 5.87 5.69 -5.83
N ILE A 84 4.70 5.41 -5.23
CA ILE A 84 4.61 4.87 -3.87
C ILE A 84 4.25 3.38 -3.84
N ILE A 85 3.94 2.75 -4.99
CA ILE A 85 3.54 1.34 -5.04
C ILE A 85 4.73 0.44 -5.41
N VAL A 86 5.09 -0.48 -4.51
CA VAL A 86 6.22 -1.40 -4.69
C VAL A 86 5.74 -2.84 -4.64
N VAL A 87 6.26 -3.70 -5.52
CA VAL A 87 6.03 -5.15 -5.41
C VAL A 87 7.05 -5.73 -4.44
N THR A 88 6.59 -6.23 -3.29
CA THR A 88 7.47 -6.79 -2.25
C THR A 88 7.69 -8.30 -2.41
N GLY A 89 6.76 -9.00 -3.07
CA GLY A 89 6.78 -10.46 -3.18
C GLY A 89 6.44 -11.18 -1.87
N CYS A 90 6.09 -10.44 -0.80
CA CYS A 90 5.62 -11.01 0.45
C CYS A 90 4.23 -11.63 0.23
N LYS A 91 4.14 -12.94 0.43
CA LYS A 91 2.91 -13.71 0.27
C LYS A 91 2.50 -14.28 1.63
N ARG A 92 1.18 -14.38 1.84
CA ARG A 92 0.58 -15.08 2.97
C ARG A 92 0.45 -16.57 2.70
#